data_AF-A0A495VFQ4-F1
#
_entry.id   AF-A0A495VFQ4-F1
#
_cell.length_a   1.000
_cell.length_b   1.000
_cell.length_c   1.000
_cell.angle_alpha   90.00
_cell.angle_beta   90.00
_cell.angle_gamma   90.00
#
_symmetry.space_group_name_H-M   'P 1'
#
loop_
_entity.id
_entity.type
_entity.pdbx_description
1 polymer ?
#
loop_
_entity_poly.entity_id
_entity_poly.type
_entity_poly.pdbx_seq_one_letter_code
_entity_poly.pdbx_strand_id
1 'polypeptide(L)'
;MTVFELMERGARGFLDRQLPDGSFPPGHNGPYYDQELPVRNTAHVMILLLRVHEITGEQRFRDAALRALGYVTAAERRPMGAAYWMRENPQKDFSNGLIGPAWIIEALVFAGRALEDSRLTDLAGTLFLLHPFDPSTARWETVNVDGSYAGVDRTFNHQLWFAAAGGLLKSNGLVAERVERFLDALGDNLKVYPNGLIMHPLGGISRLWVRGEIKRFAKRLAKRSNRNAVDPVVNKAIGYHAFNTYAFGLLSKSFPGNGFWSSERFGRLVGFLKDPTYLDGLEVFCCAGGGNGKTLPFNRFGYPYNPPGIEVAFTIQSFGSLFGEEGPRLISEWIGRQLERTYDSQVGLMVRNTDDPATLSARVYEAVRLEDHAVLGGGAR
;
A
#
# COMPACT_ATOMS: atom_id res chain seq x y z
N MET A 1 -24.02 -0.14 5.81
CA MET A 1 -22.71 0.46 6.06
C MET A 1 -22.22 1.06 4.75
N THR A 2 -21.87 2.34 4.71
CA THR A 2 -21.19 2.99 3.58
C THR A 2 -19.69 3.04 3.80
N VAL A 3 -18.92 3.48 2.80
CA VAL A 3 -17.47 3.69 2.93
C VAL A 3 -17.17 4.75 3.98
N PHE A 4 -17.97 5.82 4.04
CA PHE A 4 -17.80 6.88 5.04
C PHE A 4 -18.08 6.36 6.45
N GLU A 5 -19.14 5.55 6.63
CA GLU A 5 -19.42 4.90 7.91
C GLU A 5 -18.30 3.92 8.32
N LEU A 6 -17.67 3.21 7.37
CA LEU A 6 -16.51 2.36 7.63
C LEU A 6 -15.32 3.20 8.14
N MET A 7 -15.00 4.31 7.47
CA MET A 7 -13.92 5.20 7.89
C MET A 7 -14.17 5.78 9.28
N GLU A 8 -15.38 6.27 9.53
CA GLU A 8 -15.75 6.85 10.81
C GLU A 8 -15.64 5.83 11.94
N ARG A 9 -16.15 4.61 11.75
CA ARG A 9 -16.03 3.51 12.73
C ARG A 9 -14.57 3.15 12.97
N GLY A 10 -13.77 3.08 11.91
CA GLY A 10 -12.33 2.86 12.01
C GLY A 10 -11.64 3.94 12.84
N ALA A 11 -11.91 5.21 12.55
CA ALA A 11 -11.37 6.35 13.29
C ALA A 11 -11.78 6.33 14.77
N ARG A 12 -13.06 6.04 15.07
CA ARG A 12 -13.55 5.89 16.45
C ARG A 12 -12.82 4.76 17.17
N GLY A 13 -12.65 3.61 16.51
CA GLY A 13 -11.90 2.48 17.05
C GLY A 13 -10.44 2.84 17.41
N PHE A 14 -9.83 3.80 16.71
CA PHE A 14 -8.49 4.27 17.03
C PHE A 14 -8.40 5.27 18.18
N LEU A 15 -9.43 6.07 18.46
CA LEU A 15 -9.35 7.13 19.49
C LEU A 15 -8.88 6.59 20.85
N ASP A 16 -9.43 5.45 21.29
CA ASP A 16 -9.09 4.82 22.57
C ASP A 16 -7.75 4.07 22.56
N ARG A 17 -7.06 4.04 21.42
CA ARG A 17 -5.79 3.35 21.20
C ARG A 17 -4.62 4.31 21.03
N GLN A 18 -4.87 5.63 21.01
CA GLN A 18 -3.79 6.60 20.92
C GLN A 18 -2.97 6.59 22.21
N LEU A 19 -1.66 6.48 22.09
CA LEU A 19 -0.73 6.46 23.20
C LEU A 19 -0.47 7.89 23.72
N PRO A 20 0.04 8.05 24.96
CA PRO A 20 0.29 9.38 25.55
C PRO A 20 1.24 10.28 24.75
N ASP A 21 2.15 9.69 23.97
CA ASP A 21 3.07 10.42 23.09
C ASP A 21 2.43 10.84 21.74
N GLY A 22 1.16 10.51 21.53
CA GLY A 22 0.41 10.81 20.31
C GLY A 22 0.47 9.71 19.24
N SER A 23 1.29 8.68 19.42
CA SER A 23 1.41 7.57 18.47
C SER A 23 0.23 6.59 18.55
N PHE A 24 0.11 5.75 17.53
CA PHE A 24 -0.79 4.59 17.51
C PHE A 24 -0.01 3.28 17.56
N PRO A 25 -0.61 2.16 18.02
CA PRO A 25 0.13 0.93 18.27
C PRO A 25 0.98 0.47 17.07
N PRO A 26 2.24 0.06 17.32
CA PRO A 26 3.09 -0.49 16.27
C PRO A 26 2.55 -1.83 15.79
N GLY A 27 3.03 -2.26 14.64
CA GLY A 27 2.83 -3.62 14.12
C GLY A 27 4.15 -4.34 13.93
N HIS A 28 4.11 -5.42 13.15
CA HIS A 28 5.29 -6.22 12.81
C HIS A 28 5.40 -6.49 11.31
N ASN A 29 4.88 -5.55 10.51
CA ASN A 29 4.89 -5.65 9.05
C ASN A 29 4.22 -6.93 8.53
N GLY A 30 3.12 -7.36 9.18
CA GLY A 30 2.33 -8.52 8.77
C GLY A 30 3.14 -9.80 8.55
N PRO A 31 3.17 -10.39 7.34
CA PRO A 31 3.75 -11.72 7.10
C PRO A 31 5.28 -11.76 7.20
N TYR A 32 5.94 -10.63 7.46
CA TYR A 32 7.40 -10.54 7.64
C TYR A 32 7.85 -10.61 9.10
N TYR A 33 6.96 -10.38 10.06
CA TYR A 33 7.25 -10.43 11.49
C TYR A 33 8.45 -9.57 11.91
N ASP A 34 8.56 -8.42 11.26
CA ASP A 34 9.61 -7.45 11.46
C ASP A 34 9.09 -6.33 12.33
N GLN A 35 9.52 -6.26 13.59
CA GLN A 35 9.02 -5.27 14.54
C GLN A 35 9.24 -3.86 14.00
N GLU A 36 8.13 -3.11 13.90
CA GLU A 36 8.13 -1.74 13.40
C GLU A 36 7.96 -0.76 14.55
N LEU A 37 8.54 0.42 14.42
CA LEU A 37 8.18 1.54 15.28
C LEU A 37 6.77 2.05 14.93
N PRO A 38 6.07 2.73 15.86
CA PRO A 38 4.69 3.21 15.66
C PRO A 38 4.45 4.13 14.46
N VAL A 39 5.51 4.66 13.84
CA VAL A 39 5.44 5.78 12.89
C VAL A 39 4.62 5.50 11.64
N ARG A 40 4.70 4.28 11.08
CA ARG A 40 3.88 3.87 9.91
C ARG A 40 2.40 3.93 10.24
N ASN A 41 1.98 3.21 11.27
CA ASN A 41 0.58 3.12 11.65
C ASN A 41 0.06 4.49 12.10
N THR A 42 0.90 5.27 12.79
CA THR A 42 0.55 6.63 13.20
C THR A 42 0.30 7.54 11.99
N ALA A 43 1.14 7.47 10.97
CA ALA A 43 0.98 8.23 9.73
C ALA A 43 -0.31 7.86 8.99
N HIS A 44 -0.61 6.56 8.87
CA HIS A 44 -1.85 6.08 8.24
C HIS A 44 -3.10 6.50 9.02
N VAL A 45 -3.12 6.30 10.34
CA VAL A 45 -4.27 6.66 11.18
C VAL A 45 -4.47 8.18 11.20
N MET A 46 -3.40 8.97 11.14
CA MET A 46 -3.50 10.43 11.00
C MET A 46 -4.27 10.83 9.74
N ILE A 47 -4.00 10.21 8.58
CA ILE A 47 -4.75 10.46 7.34
C ILE A 47 -6.24 10.13 7.54
N LEU A 48 -6.54 8.98 8.13
CA LEU A 48 -7.92 8.55 8.40
C LEU A 48 -8.65 9.55 9.32
N LEU A 49 -8.02 9.97 10.42
CA LEU A 49 -8.59 10.91 11.37
C LEU A 49 -8.88 12.27 10.75
N LEU A 50 -7.95 12.80 9.96
CA LEU A 50 -8.14 14.07 9.25
C LEU A 50 -9.29 13.97 8.24
N ARG A 51 -9.38 12.87 7.48
CA ARG A 51 -10.49 12.67 6.55
C ARG A 51 -11.83 12.55 7.26
N VAL A 52 -11.90 11.82 8.37
CA VAL A 52 -13.15 11.68 9.14
C VAL A 52 -13.54 13.01 9.80
N HIS A 53 -12.56 13.80 10.26
CA HIS A 53 -12.84 15.16 10.72
C HIS A 53 -13.45 16.02 9.61
N GLU A 54 -12.91 15.98 8.39
CA GLU A 54 -13.45 16.71 7.24
C GLU A 54 -14.91 16.31 6.94
N ILE A 55 -15.23 15.02 7.03
CA ILE A 55 -16.58 14.49 6.77
C ILE A 55 -17.57 14.87 7.88
N THR A 56 -17.15 14.78 9.14
CA THR A 56 -18.06 14.84 10.30
C THR A 56 -18.07 16.18 11.04
N GLY A 57 -16.99 16.97 10.92
CA GLY A 57 -16.75 18.18 11.72
C GLY A 57 -16.37 17.91 13.18
N GLU A 58 -16.31 16.65 13.63
CA GLU A 58 -16.05 16.34 15.04
C GLU A 58 -14.60 16.64 15.43
N GLN A 59 -14.39 17.54 16.41
CA GLN A 59 -13.06 18.05 16.77
C GLN A 59 -12.13 16.99 17.35
N ARG A 60 -12.66 15.99 18.07
CA ARG A 60 -11.82 14.94 18.69
C ARG A 60 -10.95 14.19 17.68
N PHE A 61 -11.39 14.06 16.43
CA PHE A 61 -10.60 13.42 15.37
C PHE A 61 -9.45 14.32 14.94
N ARG A 62 -9.69 15.63 14.81
CA ARG A 62 -8.65 16.62 14.55
C ARG A 62 -7.63 16.65 15.69
N ASP A 63 -8.08 16.69 16.95
CA ASP A 63 -7.19 16.72 18.10
C ASP A 63 -6.29 15.47 18.17
N ALA A 64 -6.86 14.30 17.89
CA ALA A 64 -6.10 13.06 17.79
C ALA A 64 -5.10 13.10 16.62
N ALA A 65 -5.50 13.62 15.45
CA ALA A 65 -4.61 13.78 14.31
C ALA A 65 -3.45 14.76 14.61
N LEU A 66 -3.69 15.84 15.35
CA LEU A 66 -2.64 16.80 15.74
C LEU A 66 -1.63 16.18 16.70
N ARG A 67 -2.07 15.34 17.64
CA ARG A 67 -1.14 14.55 18.48
C ARG A 67 -0.32 13.56 17.66
N ALA A 68 -0.96 12.88 16.72
CA ALA A 68 -0.29 11.96 15.79
C ALA A 68 0.75 12.68 14.91
N LEU A 69 0.41 13.87 14.43
CA LEU A 69 1.33 14.74 13.69
C LEU A 69 2.52 15.15 14.54
N GLY A 70 2.29 15.51 15.81
CA GLY A 70 3.35 15.81 16.78
C GLY A 70 4.33 14.64 16.93
N TYR A 71 3.83 13.41 17.06
CA TYR A 71 4.67 12.22 17.08
C TYR A 71 5.43 12.00 15.76
N VAL A 72 4.73 12.05 14.61
CA VAL A 72 5.33 11.80 13.30
C VAL A 72 6.41 12.83 12.97
N THR A 73 6.25 14.09 13.37
CA THR A 73 7.22 15.16 13.06
C THR A 73 8.32 15.33 14.12
N ALA A 74 8.31 14.53 15.18
CA ALA A 74 9.33 14.59 16.22
C ALA A 74 10.73 14.25 15.67
N ALA A 75 11.74 15.00 16.09
CA ALA A 75 13.10 14.89 15.56
C ALA A 75 13.70 13.49 15.77
N GLU A 76 13.34 12.82 16.86
CA GLU A 76 13.79 11.47 17.21
C GLU A 76 13.28 10.41 16.21
N ARG A 77 12.25 10.72 15.41
CA ARG A 77 11.76 9.83 14.35
C ARG A 77 12.65 9.88 13.11
N ARG A 78 13.50 10.92 12.99
CA ARG A 78 14.47 11.13 11.91
C ARG A 78 15.86 11.36 12.51
N PRO A 79 16.53 10.30 12.98
CA PRO A 79 17.92 10.42 13.43
C PRO A 79 18.77 11.18 12.40
N MET A 80 19.67 12.03 12.88
CA MET A 80 20.53 12.89 12.04
C MET A 80 19.78 13.78 11.02
N GLY A 81 18.46 13.96 11.16
CA GLY A 81 17.65 14.69 10.19
C GLY A 81 17.52 13.99 8.83
N ALA A 82 17.83 12.70 8.72
CA ALA A 82 17.83 11.94 7.47
C ALA A 82 16.48 11.22 7.24
N ALA A 83 16.53 9.92 6.90
CA ALA A 83 15.35 9.09 6.71
C ALA A 83 14.65 8.74 8.04
N TYR A 84 13.39 8.33 7.94
CA TYR A 84 12.61 7.91 9.11
C TYR A 84 13.09 6.58 9.67
N TRP A 85 13.11 6.47 11.00
CA TRP A 85 13.36 5.20 11.68
C TRP A 85 12.05 4.41 11.78
N MET A 86 11.97 3.34 10.98
CA MET A 86 10.77 2.54 10.80
C MET A 86 10.81 1.18 11.50
N ARG A 87 12.00 0.60 11.68
CA ARG A 87 12.19 -0.78 12.15
C ARG A 87 13.36 -0.90 13.10
N GLU A 88 13.29 -1.90 13.98
CA GLU A 88 14.31 -2.11 15.01
C GLU A 88 15.32 -3.21 14.65
N ASN A 89 15.07 -4.00 13.61
CA ASN A 89 15.89 -5.15 13.26
C ASN A 89 17.24 -4.73 12.64
N PRO A 90 18.39 -4.97 13.31
CA PRO A 90 19.70 -4.54 12.82
C PRO A 90 20.21 -5.35 11.61
N GLN A 91 19.54 -6.45 11.24
CA GLN A 91 19.88 -7.24 10.05
C GLN A 91 19.24 -6.69 8.77
N LYS A 92 18.43 -5.65 8.88
CA LYS A 92 17.76 -4.97 7.77
C LYS A 92 18.04 -3.48 7.84
N ASP A 93 17.67 -2.77 6.79
CA ASP A 93 17.67 -1.33 6.83
C ASP A 93 16.60 -0.83 7.83
N PHE A 94 16.94 0.25 8.54
CA PHE A 94 16.06 0.84 9.54
C PHE A 94 14.95 1.70 8.93
N SER A 95 15.06 2.09 7.66
CA SER A 95 14.12 2.99 6.97
C SER A 95 13.00 2.27 6.23
N ASN A 96 13.04 0.95 6.13
CA ASN A 96 12.15 0.14 5.32
C ASN A 96 12.19 0.51 3.82
N GLY A 97 13.39 0.51 3.24
CA GLY A 97 13.64 0.80 1.84
C GLY A 97 13.06 2.15 1.42
N LEU A 98 12.51 2.21 0.20
CA LEU A 98 11.76 3.39 -0.25
C LEU A 98 10.31 3.40 0.24
N ILE A 99 9.75 2.25 0.62
CA ILE A 99 8.33 2.18 1.00
C ILE A 99 8.06 2.88 2.33
N GLY A 100 8.99 2.82 3.28
CA GLY A 100 8.87 3.55 4.54
C GLY A 100 8.70 5.05 4.32
N PRO A 101 9.68 5.74 3.71
CA PRO A 101 9.57 7.15 3.36
C PRO A 101 8.33 7.48 2.53
N ALA A 102 7.90 6.62 1.61
CA ALA A 102 6.70 6.84 0.80
C ALA A 102 5.44 7.03 1.66
N TRP A 103 5.22 6.18 2.68
CA TRP A 103 4.08 6.30 3.58
C TRP A 103 4.09 7.60 4.38
N ILE A 104 5.27 8.08 4.77
CA ILE A 104 5.40 9.33 5.53
C ILE A 104 5.20 10.54 4.64
N ILE A 105 5.77 10.54 3.43
CA ILE A 105 5.54 11.59 2.42
C ILE A 105 4.05 11.72 2.13
N GLU A 106 3.36 10.60 1.91
CA GLU A 106 1.90 10.58 1.70
C GLU A 106 1.15 11.25 2.85
N ALA A 107 1.46 10.88 4.10
CA ALA A 107 0.79 11.41 5.27
C ALA A 107 1.08 12.89 5.53
N LEU A 108 2.32 13.34 5.31
CA LEU A 108 2.70 14.75 5.45
C LEU A 108 2.02 15.62 4.39
N VAL A 109 1.93 15.16 3.15
CA VAL A 109 1.21 15.90 2.10
C VAL A 109 -0.27 15.98 2.41
N PHE A 110 -0.87 14.88 2.88
CA PHE A 110 -2.28 14.88 3.28
C PHE A 110 -2.53 15.85 4.44
N ALA A 111 -1.72 15.78 5.50
CA ALA A 111 -1.83 16.64 6.67
C ALA A 111 -1.58 18.12 6.32
N GLY A 112 -0.57 18.42 5.51
CA GLY A 112 -0.29 19.80 5.08
C GLY A 112 -1.44 20.43 4.32
N ARG A 113 -2.16 19.65 3.51
CA ARG A 113 -3.37 20.12 2.81
C ARG A 113 -4.55 20.30 3.77
N ALA A 114 -4.84 19.28 4.58
CA ALA A 114 -6.00 19.28 5.48
C ALA A 114 -5.91 20.33 6.61
N LEU A 115 -4.67 20.69 7.00
CA LEU A 115 -4.40 21.67 8.06
C LEU A 115 -3.90 23.02 7.52
N GLU A 116 -3.81 23.16 6.19
CA GLU A 116 -3.26 24.35 5.52
C GLU A 116 -1.85 24.74 6.01
N ASP A 117 -1.00 23.74 6.28
CA ASP A 117 0.36 23.91 6.76
C ASP A 117 1.39 23.51 5.68
N SER A 118 1.89 24.50 4.95
CA SER A 118 2.85 24.30 3.86
C SER A 118 4.18 23.69 4.33
N ARG A 119 4.55 23.86 5.61
CA ARG A 119 5.79 23.32 6.16
C ARG A 119 5.81 21.80 6.10
N LEU A 120 4.64 21.15 6.20
CA LEU A 120 4.51 19.70 6.09
C LEU A 120 4.73 19.22 4.65
N THR A 121 4.20 19.95 3.67
CA THR A 121 4.46 19.65 2.25
C THR A 121 5.90 19.92 1.86
N ASP A 122 6.54 20.96 2.43
CA ASP A 122 7.96 21.26 2.20
C ASP A 122 8.87 20.18 2.81
N LEU A 123 8.52 19.71 4.00
CA LEU A 123 9.19 18.56 4.63
C LEU A 123 9.04 17.30 3.77
N ALA A 124 7.85 17.01 3.25
CA ALA A 124 7.62 15.88 2.35
C ALA A 124 8.46 15.98 1.07
N GLY A 125 8.56 17.17 0.48
CA GLY A 125 9.44 17.44 -0.67
C GLY A 125 10.91 17.22 -0.35
N THR A 126 11.36 17.70 0.81
CA THR A 126 12.73 17.50 1.31
C THR A 126 13.04 16.01 1.48
N LEU A 127 12.13 15.26 2.09
CA LEU A 127 12.26 13.81 2.26
C LEU A 127 12.32 13.08 0.92
N PHE A 128 11.47 13.44 -0.03
CA PHE A 128 11.52 12.82 -1.36
C PHE A 128 12.85 13.07 -2.06
N LEU A 129 13.32 14.33 -2.05
CA LEU A 129 14.54 14.74 -2.74
C LEU A 129 15.82 14.27 -2.04
N LEU A 130 15.74 13.88 -0.76
CA LEU A 130 16.83 13.25 -0.02
C LEU A 130 17.29 11.94 -0.70
N HIS A 131 16.37 11.21 -1.33
CA HIS A 131 16.68 9.96 -2.02
C HIS A 131 17.33 10.23 -3.39
N PRO A 132 18.58 9.76 -3.61
CA PRO A 132 19.24 9.89 -4.91
C PRO A 132 18.40 9.26 -6.02
N PHE A 133 18.37 9.91 -7.18
CA PHE A 133 17.68 9.42 -8.37
C PHE A 133 18.67 9.26 -9.51
N ASP A 134 18.74 8.07 -10.08
CA ASP A 134 19.53 7.79 -11.27
C ASP A 134 18.68 8.03 -12.53
N PRO A 135 18.92 9.09 -13.32
CA PRO A 135 18.13 9.40 -14.52
C PRO A 135 18.34 8.40 -15.66
N SER A 136 19.42 7.61 -15.63
CA SER A 136 19.73 6.62 -16.66
C SER A 136 18.89 5.35 -16.52
N THR A 137 18.62 4.93 -15.28
CA THR A 137 17.76 3.77 -14.98
C THR A 137 16.36 4.16 -14.48
N ALA A 138 16.15 5.45 -14.21
CA ALA A 138 14.95 6.04 -13.63
C ALA A 138 14.55 5.36 -12.31
N ARG A 139 15.48 5.29 -11.37
CA ARG A 139 15.32 4.58 -10.09
C ARG A 139 15.84 5.41 -8.94
N TRP A 140 15.23 5.22 -7.78
CA TRP A 140 15.69 5.82 -6.54
C TRP A 140 16.57 4.88 -5.72
N GLU A 141 17.53 5.47 -5.04
CA GLU A 141 18.33 4.81 -4.00
C GLU A 141 17.71 5.00 -2.62
N THR A 142 17.94 4.03 -1.74
CA THR A 142 17.52 4.13 -0.34
C THR A 142 18.51 4.97 0.45
N VAL A 143 17.98 5.81 1.35
CA VAL A 143 18.75 6.55 2.34
C VAL A 143 18.44 5.97 3.72
N ASN A 144 19.50 5.73 4.49
CA ASN A 144 19.43 5.21 5.84
C ASN A 144 19.12 6.33 6.85
N VAL A 145 18.80 5.93 8.08
CA VAL A 145 18.51 6.85 9.19
C VAL A 145 19.72 7.69 9.61
N ASP A 146 20.93 7.34 9.21
CA ASP A 146 22.15 8.14 9.45
C ASP A 146 22.52 9.04 8.26
N GLY A 147 21.74 9.01 7.18
CA GLY A 147 22.00 9.74 5.94
C GLY A 147 22.89 9.00 4.93
N SER A 148 23.38 7.80 5.25
CA SER A 148 24.16 7.00 4.30
C SER A 148 23.27 6.40 3.19
N TYR A 149 23.85 6.14 2.02
CA TYR A 149 23.14 5.58 0.88
C TYR A 149 23.29 4.06 0.84
N ALA A 150 22.18 3.34 0.67
CA ALA A 150 22.13 1.87 0.61
C ALA A 150 21.97 1.33 -0.84
N GLY A 151 22.09 2.20 -1.84
CA GLY A 151 21.93 1.87 -3.26
C GLY A 151 20.47 1.71 -3.68
N VAL A 152 20.27 1.26 -4.93
CA VAL A 152 18.94 1.13 -5.56
C VAL A 152 18.07 0.10 -4.83
N ASP A 153 16.86 0.51 -4.44
CA ASP A 153 15.86 -0.42 -3.93
C ASP A 153 15.38 -1.35 -5.07
N ARG A 154 15.60 -2.65 -4.92
CA ARG A 154 15.36 -3.66 -5.96
C ARG A 154 13.91 -4.15 -6.04
N THR A 155 13.05 -3.63 -5.16
CA THR A 155 11.66 -4.05 -5.02
C THR A 155 10.76 -3.13 -5.82
N PHE A 156 10.11 -3.64 -6.88
CA PHE A 156 9.35 -2.78 -7.79
C PHE A 156 8.22 -2.02 -7.10
N ASN A 157 7.49 -2.67 -6.18
CA ASN A 157 6.40 -2.01 -5.46
C ASN A 157 6.90 -0.88 -4.55
N HIS A 158 8.15 -0.91 -4.06
CA HIS A 158 8.72 0.19 -3.29
C HIS A 158 8.99 1.41 -4.19
N GLN A 159 9.61 1.19 -5.35
CA GLN A 159 9.85 2.25 -6.34
C GLN A 159 8.53 2.86 -6.83
N LEU A 160 7.52 2.02 -7.10
CA LEU A 160 6.20 2.45 -7.54
C LEU A 160 5.48 3.31 -6.48
N TRP A 161 5.47 2.88 -5.22
CA TRP A 161 4.83 3.65 -4.15
C TRP A 161 5.60 4.94 -3.81
N PHE A 162 6.92 4.92 -3.90
CA PHE A 162 7.72 6.14 -3.75
C PHE A 162 7.42 7.14 -4.85
N ALA A 163 7.31 6.69 -6.11
CA ALA A 163 6.83 7.52 -7.21
C ALA A 163 5.42 8.05 -6.98
N ALA A 164 4.49 7.21 -6.48
CA ALA A 164 3.12 7.62 -6.18
C ALA A 164 3.06 8.71 -5.10
N ALA A 165 3.86 8.58 -4.03
CA ALA A 165 4.00 9.60 -3.00
C ALA A 165 4.60 10.90 -3.57
N GLY A 166 5.63 10.80 -4.41
CA GLY A 166 6.19 11.92 -5.16
C GLY A 166 5.17 12.60 -6.09
N GLY A 167 4.27 11.83 -6.70
CA GLY A 167 3.20 12.36 -7.53
C GLY A 167 2.22 13.26 -6.77
N LEU A 168 2.11 13.11 -5.44
CA LEU A 168 1.33 14.03 -4.61
C LEU A 168 1.99 15.42 -4.52
N LEU A 169 3.30 15.51 -4.79
CA LEU A 169 4.13 16.71 -4.75
C LEU A 169 4.40 17.30 -6.14
N LYS A 170 3.56 17.01 -7.14
CA LYS A 170 3.78 17.41 -8.55
C LYS A 170 3.94 18.92 -8.79
N SER A 171 3.62 19.79 -7.83
CA SER A 171 3.90 21.23 -7.89
C SER A 171 5.40 21.55 -7.75
N ASN A 172 6.19 20.64 -7.19
CA ASN A 172 7.65 20.74 -7.18
C ASN A 172 8.20 20.18 -8.51
N GLY A 173 8.76 21.06 -9.35
CA GLY A 173 9.19 20.72 -10.70
C GLY A 173 10.20 19.57 -10.77
N LEU A 174 11.18 19.52 -9.87
CA LEU A 174 12.18 18.45 -9.84
C LEU A 174 11.57 17.11 -9.40
N VAL A 175 10.62 17.14 -8.46
CA VAL A 175 9.90 15.92 -8.06
C VAL A 175 9.06 15.40 -9.23
N ALA A 176 8.32 16.28 -9.89
CA ALA A 176 7.50 15.94 -11.05
C ALA A 176 8.35 15.32 -12.17
N GLU A 177 9.47 15.95 -12.52
CA GLU A 177 10.42 15.45 -13.54
C GLU A 177 10.89 14.02 -13.23
N ARG A 178 11.28 13.74 -11.99
CA ARG A 178 11.76 12.40 -11.58
C ARG A 178 10.64 11.35 -11.67
N VAL A 179 9.42 11.71 -11.28
CA VAL A 179 8.27 10.79 -11.35
C VAL A 179 7.86 10.53 -12.80
N GLU A 180 7.81 11.55 -13.65
CA GLU A 180 7.55 11.39 -15.10
C GLU A 180 8.59 10.49 -15.74
N ARG A 181 9.88 10.71 -15.44
CA ARG A 181 10.96 9.87 -15.92
C ARG A 181 10.82 8.41 -15.49
N PHE A 182 10.38 8.15 -14.25
CA PHE A 182 10.07 6.80 -13.77
C PHE A 182 8.91 6.17 -14.54
N LEU A 183 7.82 6.92 -14.77
CA LEU A 183 6.66 6.44 -15.54
C LEU A 183 7.04 6.08 -16.98
N ASP A 184 7.84 6.91 -17.63
CA ASP A 184 8.33 6.65 -18.99
C ASP A 184 9.23 5.40 -19.06
N ALA A 185 9.94 5.10 -17.97
CA ALA A 185 10.79 3.91 -17.86
C ALA A 185 10.04 2.63 -17.42
N LEU A 186 8.71 2.66 -17.23
CA LEU A 186 7.94 1.47 -16.83
C LEU A 186 8.05 0.33 -17.85
N GLY A 187 8.27 0.64 -19.14
CA GLY A 187 8.57 -0.36 -20.17
C GLY A 187 9.69 -1.31 -19.75
N ASP A 188 10.75 -0.77 -19.18
CA ASP A 188 11.94 -1.50 -18.77
C ASP A 188 11.87 -1.98 -17.32
N ASN A 189 11.36 -1.14 -16.41
CA ASN A 189 11.39 -1.35 -14.97
C ASN A 189 10.29 -2.27 -14.46
N LEU A 190 9.08 -2.23 -15.03
CA LEU A 190 7.99 -3.12 -14.66
C LEU A 190 8.17 -4.47 -15.37
N LYS A 191 7.92 -5.56 -14.66
CA LYS A 191 7.84 -6.91 -15.21
C LYS A 191 6.49 -7.54 -14.87
N VAL A 192 5.91 -8.22 -15.85
CA VAL A 192 4.54 -8.74 -15.79
C VAL A 192 4.53 -10.13 -16.38
N TYR A 193 3.82 -11.07 -15.75
CA TYR A 193 3.55 -12.38 -16.31
C TYR A 193 2.60 -12.27 -17.52
N PRO A 194 2.52 -13.31 -18.38
CA PRO A 194 1.63 -13.27 -19.55
C PRO A 194 0.15 -12.96 -19.23
N ASN A 195 -0.32 -13.34 -18.04
CA ASN A 195 -1.68 -13.10 -17.58
C ASN A 195 -1.93 -11.71 -16.94
N GLY A 196 -0.92 -10.83 -16.89
CA GLY A 196 -1.07 -9.49 -16.29
C GLY A 196 -0.62 -9.39 -14.83
N LEU A 197 -0.28 -10.50 -14.16
CA LEU A 197 0.23 -10.46 -12.79
C LEU A 197 1.58 -9.72 -12.71
N ILE A 198 1.72 -8.80 -11.76
CA ILE A 198 2.94 -8.01 -11.56
C ILE A 198 4.00 -8.85 -10.86
N MET A 199 5.23 -8.80 -11.37
CA MET A 199 6.38 -9.41 -10.71
C MET A 199 6.96 -8.45 -9.64
N HIS A 200 7.36 -9.01 -8.51
CA HIS A 200 8.02 -8.28 -7.41
C HIS A 200 9.39 -7.66 -7.75
N PRO A 201 10.33 -8.37 -8.41
CA PRO A 201 11.64 -7.80 -8.69
C PRO A 201 11.60 -6.75 -9.80
N LEU A 202 12.47 -5.73 -9.69
CA LEU A 202 12.73 -4.78 -10.76
C LEU A 202 13.24 -5.45 -12.05
N GLY A 203 12.82 -4.90 -13.19
CA GLY A 203 13.35 -5.28 -14.49
C GLY A 203 14.86 -5.00 -14.64
N GLY A 204 15.53 -5.74 -15.53
CA GLY A 204 16.98 -5.60 -15.77
C GLY A 204 17.86 -6.47 -14.87
N ILE A 205 17.31 -7.11 -13.84
CA ILE A 205 18.02 -8.08 -12.98
C ILE A 205 17.75 -9.51 -13.53
N SER A 206 18.69 -10.00 -14.34
CA SER A 206 18.79 -11.31 -15.03
C SER A 206 17.52 -11.91 -15.71
N ARG A 207 17.55 -11.99 -17.06
CA ARG A 207 16.54 -12.67 -17.91
C ARG A 207 16.46 -14.20 -17.70
N LEU A 208 17.48 -14.81 -17.08
CA LEU A 208 17.59 -16.26 -16.88
C LEU A 208 16.57 -16.80 -15.87
N TRP A 209 16.16 -15.98 -14.89
CA TRP A 209 15.20 -16.38 -13.85
C TRP A 209 13.76 -16.48 -14.38
N VAL A 210 13.34 -15.50 -15.20
CA VAL A 210 11.95 -15.36 -15.69
C VAL A 210 11.52 -16.51 -16.62
N ARG A 211 12.42 -17.03 -17.47
CA ARG A 211 12.10 -18.16 -18.38
C ARG A 211 11.85 -19.48 -17.66
N GLY A 212 12.48 -19.70 -16.50
CA GLY A 212 12.27 -20.90 -15.69
C GLY A 212 10.94 -20.90 -14.92
N GLU A 213 10.43 -19.72 -14.57
CA GLU A 213 9.18 -19.55 -13.80
C GLU A 213 7.93 -19.70 -14.66
N ILE A 214 7.92 -19.12 -15.87
CA ILE A 214 6.79 -19.22 -16.82
C ILE A 214 6.52 -20.70 -17.19
N LYS A 215 7.58 -21.49 -17.40
CA LYS A 215 7.48 -22.93 -17.69
C LYS A 215 6.95 -23.74 -16.51
N ARG A 216 7.17 -23.30 -15.27
CA ARG A 216 6.66 -23.93 -14.03
C ARG A 216 5.19 -23.58 -13.78
N PHE A 217 4.80 -22.35 -14.05
CA PHE A 217 3.40 -21.87 -13.95
C PHE A 217 2.47 -22.66 -14.87
N ALA A 218 2.81 -22.76 -16.16
CA ALA A 218 2.00 -23.49 -17.15
C ALA A 218 1.87 -24.99 -16.84
N LYS A 219 2.93 -25.62 -16.30
CA LYS A 219 2.91 -27.04 -15.90
C LYS A 219 2.08 -27.33 -14.64
N ARG A 220 1.83 -26.34 -13.78
CA ARG A 220 1.12 -26.53 -12.50
C ARG A 220 -0.38 -26.26 -12.58
N LEU A 221 -0.81 -25.32 -13.42
CA LEU A 221 -2.24 -25.19 -13.77
C LEU A 221 -2.80 -26.47 -14.42
N ALA A 222 -1.96 -27.23 -15.12
CA ALA A 222 -2.31 -28.52 -15.72
C ALA A 222 -2.28 -29.71 -14.73
N LYS A 223 -1.73 -29.58 -13.50
CA LYS A 223 -1.64 -30.67 -12.51
C LYS A 223 -2.44 -30.35 -11.25
N ARG A 224 -3.71 -30.79 -11.24
CA ARG A 224 -4.63 -30.81 -10.08
C ARG A 224 -4.16 -31.67 -8.89
N SER A 225 -3.02 -32.35 -8.95
CA SER A 225 -2.68 -33.45 -8.03
C SER A 225 -1.69 -33.12 -6.90
N ASN A 226 -1.37 -31.85 -6.64
CA ASN A 226 -0.63 -31.49 -5.42
C ASN A 226 -1.08 -30.12 -4.90
N ARG A 227 -2.23 -30.08 -4.23
CA ARG A 227 -2.95 -28.87 -3.79
C ARG A 227 -2.22 -28.00 -2.75
N ASN A 228 -1.07 -28.43 -2.23
CA ASN A 228 -0.51 -27.84 -1.00
C ASN A 228 0.73 -26.95 -1.16
N ALA A 229 1.20 -26.69 -2.39
CA ALA A 229 2.38 -25.84 -2.59
C ALA A 229 2.17 -24.84 -3.72
N VAL A 230 1.53 -23.71 -3.41
CA VAL A 230 1.58 -22.52 -4.26
C VAL A 230 3.02 -21.97 -4.23
N ASP A 231 3.52 -21.56 -5.39
CA ASP A 231 4.85 -20.95 -5.47
C ASP A 231 4.90 -19.69 -4.58
N PRO A 232 5.81 -19.58 -3.59
CA PRO A 232 5.86 -18.46 -2.67
C PRO A 232 6.00 -17.09 -3.36
N VAL A 233 6.69 -17.05 -4.52
CA VAL A 233 6.88 -15.82 -5.29
C VAL A 233 5.58 -15.39 -5.95
N VAL A 234 4.85 -16.34 -6.54
CA VAL A 234 3.55 -16.08 -7.16
C VAL A 234 2.51 -15.72 -6.10
N ASN A 235 2.49 -16.42 -4.97
CA ASN A 235 1.61 -16.12 -3.85
C ASN A 235 1.81 -14.68 -3.34
N LYS A 236 3.07 -14.27 -3.15
CA LYS A 236 3.43 -12.90 -2.82
C LYS A 236 3.04 -11.93 -3.94
N ALA A 237 3.26 -12.27 -5.21
CA ALA A 237 2.85 -11.43 -6.33
C ALA A 237 1.34 -11.16 -6.34
N ILE A 238 0.52 -12.19 -6.10
CA ILE A 238 -0.94 -12.08 -6.03
C ILE A 238 -1.34 -11.14 -4.88
N GLY A 239 -0.85 -11.38 -3.65
CA GLY A 239 -1.24 -10.54 -2.50
C GLY A 239 -0.84 -9.06 -2.62
N TYR A 240 0.16 -8.74 -3.45
CA TYR A 240 0.61 -7.37 -3.71
C TYR A 240 0.08 -6.77 -5.01
N HIS A 241 -0.71 -7.51 -5.78
CA HIS A 241 -1.14 -7.03 -7.09
C HIS A 241 -2.05 -5.81 -6.96
N ALA A 242 -3.08 -5.88 -6.11
CA ALA A 242 -3.95 -4.73 -5.85
C ALA A 242 -3.21 -3.56 -5.18
N PHE A 243 -2.27 -3.83 -4.27
CA PHE A 243 -1.39 -2.82 -3.69
C PHE A 243 -0.64 -2.01 -4.76
N ASN A 244 -0.21 -2.66 -5.85
CA ASN A 244 0.44 -1.96 -6.96
C ASN A 244 -0.56 -1.20 -7.85
N THR A 245 -1.73 -1.79 -8.15
CA THR A 245 -2.74 -1.10 -8.98
C THR A 245 -3.33 0.11 -8.28
N TYR A 246 -3.40 0.10 -6.95
CA TYR A 246 -3.73 1.26 -6.15
C TYR A 246 -2.76 2.42 -6.39
N ALA A 247 -1.44 2.16 -6.31
CA ALA A 247 -0.41 3.17 -6.58
C ALA A 247 -0.47 3.71 -8.02
N PHE A 248 -0.79 2.86 -9.00
CA PHE A 248 -1.06 3.34 -10.36
C PHE A 248 -2.29 4.26 -10.42
N GLY A 249 -3.34 4.00 -9.64
CA GLY A 249 -4.50 4.90 -9.52
C GLY A 249 -4.13 6.26 -8.93
N LEU A 250 -3.18 6.32 -7.99
CA LEU A 250 -2.65 7.60 -7.49
C LEU A 250 -1.86 8.34 -8.58
N LEU A 251 -0.97 7.64 -9.26
CA LEU A 251 -0.14 8.21 -10.31
C LEU A 251 -0.95 8.70 -11.50
N SER A 252 -2.01 8.00 -11.91
CA SER A 252 -2.86 8.43 -13.03
C SER A 252 -3.63 9.71 -12.72
N LYS A 253 -4.03 9.93 -11.45
CA LYS A 253 -4.62 11.21 -11.02
C LYS A 253 -3.60 12.35 -11.04
N SER A 254 -2.33 12.07 -10.73
CA SER A 254 -1.27 13.09 -10.76
C SER A 254 -0.76 13.40 -12.18
N PHE A 255 -0.63 12.38 -13.02
CA PHE A 255 -0.06 12.42 -14.37
C PHE A 255 -0.99 11.78 -15.40
N PRO A 256 -2.20 12.35 -15.64
CA PRO A 256 -3.23 11.71 -16.47
C PRO A 256 -2.83 11.57 -17.95
N GLY A 257 -1.90 12.40 -18.44
CA GLY A 257 -1.44 12.40 -19.82
C GLY A 257 -0.36 11.36 -20.14
N ASN A 258 0.13 10.59 -19.17
CA ASN A 258 1.19 9.61 -19.44
C ASN A 258 0.67 8.46 -20.32
N GLY A 259 1.41 8.12 -21.38
CA GLY A 259 1.01 7.11 -22.36
C GLY A 259 0.94 5.67 -21.81
N PHE A 260 1.50 5.41 -20.63
CA PHE A 260 1.43 4.08 -20.01
C PHE A 260 -0.02 3.65 -19.72
N TRP A 261 -0.91 4.57 -19.36
CA TRP A 261 -2.30 4.28 -18.99
C TRP A 261 -3.14 3.73 -20.14
N SER A 262 -2.81 4.10 -21.38
CA SER A 262 -3.49 3.60 -22.59
C SER A 262 -2.79 2.38 -23.21
N SER A 263 -1.68 1.93 -22.62
CA SER A 263 -0.93 0.79 -23.16
C SER A 263 -1.67 -0.53 -22.96
N GLU A 264 -1.54 -1.44 -23.93
CA GLU A 264 -2.07 -2.81 -23.83
C GLU A 264 -1.52 -3.53 -22.59
N ARG A 265 -0.27 -3.23 -22.21
CA ARG A 265 0.38 -3.77 -21.03
C ARG A 265 -0.35 -3.37 -19.74
N PHE A 266 -0.72 -2.11 -19.62
CA PHE A 266 -1.49 -1.62 -18.47
C PHE A 266 -2.90 -2.23 -18.44
N GLY A 267 -3.55 -2.30 -19.61
CA GLY A 267 -4.85 -2.97 -19.75
C GLY A 267 -4.83 -4.43 -19.26
N ARG A 268 -3.80 -5.21 -19.61
CA ARG A 268 -3.64 -6.59 -19.10
C ARG A 268 -3.41 -6.63 -17.59
N LEU A 269 -2.62 -5.70 -17.06
CA LEU A 269 -2.30 -5.63 -15.63
C LEU A 269 -3.54 -5.35 -14.79
N VAL A 270 -4.35 -4.35 -15.17
CA VAL A 270 -5.63 -4.08 -14.50
C VAL A 270 -6.65 -5.19 -14.77
N GLY A 271 -6.63 -5.75 -15.99
CA GLY A 271 -7.50 -6.86 -16.39
C GLY A 271 -7.33 -8.12 -15.52
N PHE A 272 -6.14 -8.35 -14.97
CA PHE A 272 -5.88 -9.49 -14.09
C PHE A 272 -6.72 -9.46 -12.81
N LEU A 273 -7.19 -8.29 -12.35
CA LEU A 273 -8.11 -8.18 -11.21
C LEU A 273 -9.47 -8.84 -11.45
N LYS A 274 -9.86 -9.04 -12.72
CA LYS A 274 -11.08 -9.72 -13.15
C LYS A 274 -10.85 -11.21 -13.40
N ASP A 275 -9.59 -11.65 -13.45
CA ASP A 275 -9.24 -13.05 -13.68
C ASP A 275 -9.62 -13.89 -12.44
N PRO A 276 -10.38 -14.98 -12.57
CA PRO A 276 -10.70 -15.87 -11.45
C PRO A 276 -9.46 -16.34 -10.68
N THR A 277 -8.31 -16.48 -11.37
CA THR A 277 -7.02 -16.84 -10.77
C THR A 277 -6.57 -15.84 -9.71
N TYR A 278 -6.90 -14.55 -9.86
CA TYR A 278 -6.56 -13.54 -8.87
C TYR A 278 -7.36 -13.76 -7.58
N LEU A 279 -8.68 -13.90 -7.70
CA LEU A 279 -9.56 -14.15 -6.56
C LEU A 279 -9.21 -15.49 -5.90
N ASP A 280 -9.12 -16.58 -6.66
CA ASP A 280 -8.73 -17.88 -6.15
C ASP A 280 -7.37 -17.80 -5.43
N GLY A 281 -6.42 -17.05 -5.98
CA GLY A 281 -5.10 -16.86 -5.37
C GLY A 281 -5.10 -16.05 -4.06
N LEU A 282 -6.13 -15.25 -3.79
CA LEU A 282 -6.35 -14.60 -2.50
C LEU A 282 -6.99 -15.57 -1.49
N GLU A 283 -7.93 -16.40 -1.94
CA GLU A 283 -8.64 -17.37 -1.10
C GLU A 283 -7.82 -18.63 -0.79
N VAL A 284 -6.78 -18.93 -1.58
CA VAL A 284 -5.99 -20.15 -1.38
C VAL A 284 -5.16 -20.06 -0.10
N PHE A 285 -5.40 -21.06 0.76
CA PHE A 285 -4.61 -21.40 1.93
C PHE A 285 -3.16 -21.70 1.57
N CYS A 286 -2.21 -21.02 2.21
CA CYS A 286 -0.79 -21.36 2.07
C CYS A 286 -0.22 -21.75 3.44
N CYS A 287 -0.10 -23.06 3.70
CA CYS A 287 0.57 -23.61 4.89
C CYS A 287 2.08 -23.33 4.97
N ALA A 288 2.65 -22.62 4.00
CA ALA A 288 4.10 -22.50 3.90
C ALA A 288 4.62 -21.58 5.00
N GLY A 289 5.19 -22.22 6.03
CA GLY A 289 5.72 -21.63 7.25
C GLY A 289 6.48 -20.32 7.02
N GLY A 290 6.08 -19.33 7.80
CA GLY A 290 6.77 -18.05 7.87
C GLY A 290 6.06 -17.17 8.89
N GLY A 291 6.47 -17.37 10.14
CA GLY A 291 6.15 -16.56 11.32
C GLY A 291 5.06 -17.15 12.21
N ASN A 292 5.47 -17.49 13.43
CA ASN A 292 4.70 -17.87 14.62
C ASN A 292 3.63 -18.97 14.55
N GLY A 293 3.51 -19.71 13.45
CA GLY A 293 2.74 -20.96 13.40
C GLY A 293 1.22 -20.81 13.36
N LYS A 294 0.69 -19.59 13.15
CA LYS A 294 -0.72 -19.39 12.86
C LYS A 294 -0.98 -19.61 11.38
N THR A 295 -1.77 -20.62 11.08
CA THR A 295 -2.19 -20.89 9.71
C THR A 295 -3.39 -20.01 9.38
N LEU A 296 -3.19 -19.01 8.52
CA LEU A 296 -4.25 -18.12 8.05
C LEU A 296 -5.09 -18.82 6.97
N PRO A 297 -6.42 -18.62 6.94
CA PRO A 297 -7.32 -19.34 6.01
C PRO A 297 -7.15 -18.95 4.54
N PHE A 298 -6.25 -18.01 4.22
CA PHE A 298 -6.09 -17.36 2.92
C PHE A 298 -4.62 -16.97 2.66
N ASN A 299 -4.37 -16.31 1.54
CA ASN A 299 -3.08 -15.74 1.20
C ASN A 299 -2.62 -14.73 2.28
N ARG A 300 -1.50 -15.01 2.96
CA ARG A 300 -0.95 -14.16 4.03
C ARG A 300 -0.52 -12.75 3.59
N PHE A 301 -0.34 -12.53 2.29
CA PHE A 301 -0.05 -11.21 1.72
C PHE A 301 -1.30 -10.50 1.19
N GLY A 302 -2.45 -11.19 1.12
CA GLY A 302 -3.74 -10.61 0.73
C GLY A 302 -4.48 -10.03 1.94
N TYR A 303 -5.77 -10.35 2.07
CA TYR A 303 -6.69 -9.92 3.13
C TYR A 303 -6.11 -9.62 4.53
N PRO A 304 -5.25 -10.48 5.13
CA PRO A 304 -4.72 -10.26 6.47
C PRO A 304 -3.65 -9.17 6.58
N TYR A 305 -3.13 -8.69 5.45
CA TYR A 305 -2.01 -7.76 5.44
C TYR A 305 -2.25 -6.57 4.52
N ASN A 306 -2.38 -6.82 3.22
CA ASN A 306 -2.90 -5.81 2.30
C ASN A 306 -4.43 -5.87 2.34
N PRO A 307 -5.17 -4.76 2.20
CA PRO A 307 -6.62 -4.80 2.11
C PRO A 307 -7.10 -4.82 0.65
N PRO A 308 -6.97 -5.92 -0.13
CA PRO A 308 -7.29 -5.93 -1.55
C PRO A 308 -8.73 -5.51 -1.84
N GLY A 309 -9.67 -5.67 -0.90
CA GLY A 309 -11.02 -5.15 -1.10
C GLY A 309 -11.10 -3.63 -1.22
N ILE A 310 -10.28 -2.89 -0.49
CA ILE A 310 -10.17 -1.43 -0.58
C ILE A 310 -9.29 -1.06 -1.79
N GLU A 311 -8.18 -1.77 -1.98
CA GLU A 311 -7.21 -1.47 -3.04
C GLU A 311 -7.79 -1.68 -4.45
N VAL A 312 -8.52 -2.78 -4.65
CA VAL A 312 -9.21 -3.07 -5.91
C VAL A 312 -10.36 -2.11 -6.15
N ALA A 313 -11.15 -1.79 -5.12
CA ALA A 313 -12.20 -0.77 -5.24
C ALA A 313 -11.65 0.57 -5.76
N PHE A 314 -10.52 1.03 -5.22
CA PHE A 314 -9.92 2.28 -5.68
C PHE A 314 -9.35 2.18 -7.09
N THR A 315 -8.82 1.02 -7.46
CA THR A 315 -8.37 0.74 -8.84
C THR A 315 -9.55 0.82 -9.81
N ILE A 316 -10.69 0.20 -9.47
CA ILE A 316 -11.91 0.25 -10.28
C ILE A 316 -12.39 1.69 -10.43
N GLN A 317 -12.45 2.45 -9.34
CA GLN A 317 -12.85 3.86 -9.39
C GLN A 317 -11.90 4.70 -10.27
N SER A 318 -10.60 4.45 -10.19
CA SER A 318 -9.59 5.20 -10.96
C SER A 318 -9.56 4.85 -12.44
N PHE A 319 -9.98 3.63 -12.81
CA PHE A 319 -9.92 3.12 -14.17
C PHE A 319 -11.26 2.52 -14.61
N GLY A 320 -12.38 3.17 -14.26
CA GLY A 320 -13.73 2.62 -14.43
C GLY A 320 -14.07 2.18 -15.85
N SER A 321 -13.51 2.85 -16.86
CA SER A 321 -13.67 2.45 -18.26
C SER A 321 -13.18 1.03 -18.58
N LEU A 322 -12.22 0.49 -17.80
CA LEU A 322 -11.73 -0.88 -17.96
C LEU A 322 -12.63 -1.95 -17.30
N PHE A 323 -13.60 -1.53 -16.50
CA PHE A 323 -14.55 -2.38 -15.78
C PHE A 323 -15.99 -2.27 -16.30
N GLY A 324 -16.27 -1.27 -17.13
CA GLY A 324 -17.60 -1.07 -17.74
C GLY A 324 -18.67 -0.72 -16.69
N GLU A 325 -19.93 -0.97 -17.05
CA GLU A 325 -21.09 -0.62 -16.21
C GLU A 325 -21.15 -1.39 -14.88
N GLU A 326 -20.44 -2.51 -14.77
CA GLU A 326 -20.39 -3.30 -13.53
C GLU A 326 -19.46 -2.70 -12.47
N GLY A 327 -18.59 -1.75 -12.83
CA GLY A 327 -17.58 -1.16 -11.95
C GLY A 327 -18.13 -0.74 -10.57
N PRO A 328 -19.19 0.08 -10.49
CA PRO A 328 -19.78 0.50 -9.21
C PRO A 328 -20.22 -0.67 -8.31
N ARG A 329 -20.83 -1.71 -8.88
CA ARG A 329 -21.22 -2.91 -8.13
C ARG A 329 -19.99 -3.67 -7.60
N LEU A 330 -18.97 -3.82 -8.44
CA LEU A 330 -17.72 -4.50 -8.07
C LEU A 330 -16.99 -3.80 -6.92
N ILE A 331 -17.02 -2.46 -6.85
CA ILE A 331 -16.46 -1.69 -5.73
C ILE A 331 -17.09 -2.17 -4.40
N SER A 332 -18.42 -2.16 -4.33
CA SER A 332 -19.15 -2.59 -3.13
C SER A 332 -18.89 -4.05 -2.75
N GLU A 333 -18.77 -4.94 -3.73
CA GLU A 333 -18.47 -6.36 -3.51
C GLU A 333 -17.06 -6.58 -2.97
N TRP A 334 -16.05 -5.90 -3.53
CA TRP A 334 -14.67 -6.03 -3.07
C TRP A 334 -14.49 -5.53 -1.64
N ILE A 335 -15.08 -4.39 -1.29
CA ILE A 335 -15.06 -3.87 0.08
C ILE A 335 -15.78 -4.87 1.01
N GLY A 336 -16.95 -5.36 0.62
CA GLY A 336 -17.69 -6.38 1.36
C GLY A 336 -16.85 -7.62 1.69
N ARG A 337 -16.14 -8.16 0.69
CA ARG A 337 -15.25 -9.32 0.85
C ARG A 337 -14.14 -9.09 1.87
N GLN A 338 -13.55 -7.89 1.89
CA GLN A 338 -12.53 -7.54 2.89
C GLN A 338 -13.13 -7.56 4.30
N LEU A 339 -14.25 -6.86 4.49
CA LEU A 339 -14.84 -6.70 5.82
C LEU A 339 -15.38 -8.01 6.38
N GLU A 340 -15.99 -8.84 5.54
CA GLU A 340 -16.43 -10.20 5.90
C GLU A 340 -15.29 -11.00 6.56
N ARG A 341 -14.07 -10.86 6.04
CA ARG A 341 -12.89 -11.61 6.47
C ARG A 341 -12.17 -10.98 7.66
N THR A 342 -12.08 -9.66 7.73
CA THR A 342 -11.13 -9.01 8.66
C THR A 342 -11.77 -8.06 9.64
N TYR A 343 -12.98 -7.55 9.40
CA TYR A 343 -13.56 -6.47 10.18
C TYR A 343 -14.37 -6.95 11.38
N ASP A 344 -14.06 -6.51 12.58
CA ASP A 344 -14.86 -6.75 13.79
C ASP A 344 -15.81 -5.56 14.02
N SER A 345 -17.13 -5.79 14.01
CA SER A 345 -18.14 -4.74 14.15
C SER A 345 -18.28 -4.21 15.57
N GLN A 346 -17.86 -4.95 16.59
CA GLN A 346 -17.88 -4.49 17.99
C GLN A 346 -16.71 -3.53 18.24
N VAL A 347 -15.55 -3.85 17.68
CA VAL A 347 -14.34 -3.03 17.85
C VAL A 347 -14.25 -1.90 16.82
N GLY A 348 -14.88 -2.05 15.66
CA GLY A 348 -14.84 -1.08 14.57
C GLY A 348 -13.55 -1.14 13.74
N LEU A 349 -12.79 -2.24 13.79
CA LEU A 349 -11.44 -2.33 13.23
C LEU A 349 -11.22 -3.66 12.46
N MET A 350 -10.24 -3.67 11.56
CA MET A 350 -9.84 -4.87 10.80
C MET A 350 -8.87 -5.76 11.60
N VAL A 351 -9.39 -6.42 12.64
CA VAL A 351 -8.60 -7.22 13.60
C VAL A 351 -8.75 -8.73 13.46
N ARG A 352 -9.70 -9.21 12.64
CA ARG A 352 -9.96 -10.64 12.45
C ARG A 352 -9.03 -11.25 11.41
N ASN A 353 -8.69 -12.52 11.62
CA ASN A 353 -7.90 -13.35 10.71
C ASN A 353 -6.57 -12.72 10.27
N THR A 354 -5.90 -11.96 11.13
CA THR A 354 -4.59 -11.37 10.87
C THR A 354 -3.66 -11.61 12.05
N ASP A 355 -2.36 -11.71 11.76
CA ASP A 355 -1.34 -11.75 12.80
C ASP A 355 -0.91 -10.34 13.22
N ASP A 356 -1.21 -9.31 12.42
CA ASP A 356 -0.85 -7.92 12.64
C ASP A 356 -2.10 -6.99 12.61
N PRO A 357 -2.97 -7.09 13.63
CA PRO A 357 -4.22 -6.33 13.67
C PRO A 357 -4.00 -4.82 13.71
N ALA A 358 -2.89 -4.34 14.27
CA ALA A 358 -2.57 -2.92 14.32
C ALA A 358 -2.30 -2.38 12.91
N THR A 359 -1.40 -3.04 12.16
CA THR A 359 -1.08 -2.62 10.78
C THR A 359 -2.28 -2.78 9.87
N LEU A 360 -2.98 -3.93 9.89
CA LEU A 360 -4.12 -4.13 9.00
C LEU A 360 -5.23 -3.10 9.30
N SER A 361 -5.53 -2.82 10.57
CA SER A 361 -6.53 -1.81 10.91
C SER A 361 -6.12 -0.41 10.46
N ALA A 362 -4.83 -0.06 10.56
CA ALA A 362 -4.34 1.24 10.12
C ALA A 362 -4.52 1.42 8.60
N ARG A 363 -4.50 0.33 7.82
CA ARG A 363 -4.70 0.32 6.36
C ARG A 363 -6.11 0.72 5.91
N VAL A 364 -7.09 0.86 6.82
CA VAL A 364 -8.41 1.46 6.49
C VAL A 364 -8.25 2.87 5.90
N TYR A 365 -7.16 3.58 6.21
CA TYR A 365 -6.87 4.89 5.63
C TYR A 365 -6.86 4.90 4.09
N GLU A 366 -6.62 3.76 3.43
CA GLU A 366 -6.65 3.71 1.96
C GLU A 366 -8.04 4.00 1.39
N ALA A 367 -9.10 3.84 2.20
CA ALA A 367 -10.48 4.16 1.83
C ALA A 367 -10.76 5.66 1.74
N VAL A 368 -9.87 6.54 2.24
CA VAL A 368 -10.07 8.01 2.19
C VAL A 368 -10.19 8.57 0.77
N ARG A 369 -9.81 7.79 -0.24
CA ARG A 369 -9.83 8.16 -1.65
C ARG A 369 -11.01 7.59 -2.42
N LEU A 370 -11.82 6.77 -1.76
CA LEU A 370 -13.03 6.21 -2.34
C LEU A 370 -14.18 7.20 -2.23
N GLU A 371 -15.05 7.18 -3.23
CA GLU A 371 -16.38 7.79 -3.11
C GLU A 371 -17.24 7.04 -2.09
N ASP A 372 -18.32 7.66 -1.61
CA ASP A 372 -19.18 7.03 -0.63
C ASP A 372 -20.08 5.96 -1.27
N HIS A 373 -19.61 4.73 -1.28
CA HIS A 373 -20.35 3.58 -1.80
C HIS A 373 -21.03 2.81 -0.67
N ALA A 374 -22.20 2.24 -0.94
CA ALA A 374 -22.78 1.23 -0.07
C ALA A 374 -21.87 -0.02 -0.03
N VAL A 375 -21.66 -0.60 1.14
CA VAL A 375 -20.90 -1.84 1.30
C VAL A 375 -21.85 -3.02 1.37
N LEU A 376 -21.74 -3.93 0.41
CA LEU A 376 -22.53 -5.16 0.37
C LEU A 376 -21.94 -6.19 1.36
N GLY A 377 -22.77 -6.88 2.13
CA GLY A 377 -22.33 -7.99 2.99
C GLY A 377 -21.74 -7.62 4.36
N GLY A 378 -21.75 -6.34 4.77
CA GLY A 378 -21.28 -5.88 6.08
C GLY A 378 -22.32 -5.93 7.22
N GLY A 379 -23.50 -6.52 6.97
CA GLY A 379 -24.57 -6.65 7.94
C GLY A 379 -24.60 -8.03 8.58
N ALA A 380 -24.40 -8.06 9.90
CA ALA A 380 -24.66 -9.15 10.85
C ALA A 380 -25.14 -10.50 10.27
N ARG A 381 -24.30 -11.53 10.43
CA ARG A 381 -24.77 -12.84 10.88
C ARG A 381 -24.30 -13.04 12.31
#